data_AF-A0A2Z3S2S9-F1
#
_entry.id   AF-A0A2Z3S2S9-F1
#
_cell.length_a   1.000
_cell.length_b   1.000
_cell.length_c   1.000
_cell.angle_alpha   90.00
_cell.angle_beta   90.00
_cell.angle_gamma   90.00
#
_symmetry.space_group_name_H-M   'P 1'
#
loop_
_entity.id
_entity.type
_entity.pdbx_description
1 polymer ?
#
loop_
_entity_poly.entity_id
_entity_poly.type
_entity_poly.pdbx_seq_one_letter_code
_entity_poly.pdbx_strand_id
1 'polypeptide(L)'
;MKEDEGAIRQGVRLTSVEPTPSLPPQVWANDVQLSITQYEWATPDGFVSHIVEKPEDAVITPVRLATRTLRLTISPSAKPSAFVISFFADADEYGFPLVSSGLNIDCFESDQCRITFEDSSMNVEVDQVGTFRFAVIRVAYFNGALATTQEKMLSTASWVMSFTK
;
A
#
# COMPACT_ATOMS: atom_id res chain seq x y z
N MET A 1 7.74 -15.56 -37.09
CA MET A 1 8.20 -14.17 -36.81
C MET A 1 7.06 -13.54 -36.04
N LYS A 2 7.00 -13.59 -34.70
CA LYS A 2 7.94 -13.18 -33.64
C LYS A 2 8.28 -11.68 -33.69
N GLU A 3 7.72 -10.99 -32.69
CA GLU A 3 8.01 -9.68 -32.05
C GLU A 3 6.65 -9.35 -31.37
N ASP A 4 6.36 -9.55 -30.09
CA ASP A 4 7.09 -9.49 -28.82
C ASP A 4 7.86 -8.18 -28.64
N GLU A 5 7.17 -7.14 -28.15
CA GLU A 5 7.77 -6.04 -27.38
C GLU A 5 6.69 -5.16 -26.72
N GLY A 6 6.81 -4.98 -25.39
CA GLY A 6 6.36 -3.76 -24.73
C GLY A 6 5.01 -3.79 -24.01
N ALA A 7 4.83 -4.66 -23.02
CA ALA A 7 3.89 -4.36 -21.94
C ALA A 7 4.37 -3.10 -21.20
N ILE A 8 3.92 -1.93 -21.65
CA ILE A 8 4.13 -0.67 -20.97
C ILE A 8 3.49 -0.83 -19.59
N ARG A 9 4.33 -0.85 -18.55
CA ARG A 9 3.91 -0.71 -17.15
C ARG A 9 3.06 0.56 -17.07
N GLN A 10 1.74 0.41 -17.03
CA GLN A 10 0.84 1.55 -16.87
C GLN A 10 1.19 2.20 -15.53
N GLY A 11 1.83 3.36 -15.60
CA GLY A 11 2.11 4.18 -14.44
C GLY A 11 0.80 4.52 -13.75
N VAL A 12 0.73 4.25 -12.45
CA VAL A 12 -0.40 4.64 -11.60
C VAL A 12 -0.55 6.16 -11.68
N ARG A 13 -1.69 6.62 -12.17
CA ARG A 13 -1.92 8.06 -12.37
C ARG A 13 -2.34 8.67 -11.04
N LEU A 14 -1.55 9.62 -10.54
CA LEU A 14 -1.92 10.42 -9.37
C LEU A 14 -3.09 11.34 -9.75
N THR A 15 -4.31 10.99 -9.33
CA THR A 15 -5.55 11.65 -9.80
C THR A 15 -6.21 12.59 -8.79
N SER A 16 -5.82 12.54 -7.51
CA SER A 16 -6.40 13.37 -6.44
C SER A 16 -5.35 14.28 -5.80
N VAL A 17 -5.74 15.54 -5.56
CA VAL A 17 -4.98 16.57 -4.84
C VAL A 17 -5.69 16.88 -3.51
N GLU A 18 -6.18 15.84 -2.82
CA GLU A 18 -6.60 16.00 -1.44
C GLU A 18 -5.40 16.36 -0.56
N PRO A 19 -5.61 17.16 0.51
CA PRO A 19 -4.52 17.53 1.40
C PRO A 19 -3.88 16.27 1.97
N THR A 20 -2.58 16.15 1.77
CA THR A 20 -1.79 15.03 2.29
C THR A 20 -1.90 15.03 3.82
N PRO A 21 -2.20 13.87 4.45
CA PRO A 21 -2.22 13.76 5.90
C PRO A 21 -0.90 14.25 6.52
N SER A 22 -0.97 14.82 7.72
CA SER A 22 0.22 15.35 8.41
C SER A 22 1.24 14.26 8.80
N LEU A 23 0.80 13.01 8.87
CA LEU A 23 1.60 11.82 9.15
C LEU A 23 1.14 10.67 8.25
N PRO A 24 1.98 9.65 8.02
CA PRO A 24 1.53 8.42 7.37
C PRO A 24 0.24 7.88 8.01
N PRO A 25 -0.73 7.39 7.22
CA PRO A 25 -2.00 6.95 7.75
C PRO A 25 -1.83 5.71 8.64
N GLN A 26 -2.75 5.53 9.57
CA GLN A 26 -2.89 4.27 10.30
C GLN A 26 -3.66 3.29 9.43
N VAL A 27 -3.16 2.06 9.34
CA VAL A 27 -3.79 0.99 8.57
C VAL A 27 -4.15 -0.15 9.51
N TRP A 28 -5.41 -0.53 9.50
CA TRP A 28 -5.93 -1.71 10.17
C TRP A 28 -6.29 -2.74 9.11
N ALA A 29 -5.90 -3.99 9.32
CA ALA A 29 -6.28 -5.13 8.51
C ALA A 29 -7.12 -6.09 9.36
N ASN A 30 -8.39 -6.24 8.99
CA ASN A 30 -9.42 -6.81 9.84
C ASN A 30 -9.40 -6.08 11.21
N ASP A 31 -9.08 -6.79 12.29
CA ASP A 31 -9.03 -6.22 13.66
C ASP A 31 -7.59 -5.94 14.14
N VAL A 32 -6.59 -5.98 13.25
CA VAL A 32 -5.17 -5.85 13.60
C VAL A 32 -4.59 -4.57 13.01
N GLN A 33 -4.03 -3.71 13.85
CA GLN A 33 -3.29 -2.54 13.40
C GLN A 33 -1.93 -2.97 12.81
N LEU A 34 -1.66 -2.55 11.58
CA LEU A 34 -0.40 -2.82 10.92
C LEU A 34 0.67 -1.85 11.40
N SER A 35 1.87 -2.37 11.64
CA SER A 35 3.04 -1.53 11.85
C SER A 35 3.49 -0.96 10.50
N ILE A 36 3.77 0.35 10.46
CA ILE A 36 4.35 0.95 9.27
C ILE A 36 5.73 0.37 9.03
N THR A 37 5.97 -0.13 7.82
CA THR A 37 7.25 -0.76 7.48
C THR A 37 8.24 0.32 7.04
N GLN A 38 7.82 1.18 6.11
CA GLN A 38 8.67 2.28 5.62
C GLN A 38 7.80 3.43 5.11
N TYR A 39 8.38 4.62 5.12
CA TYR A 39 7.74 5.83 4.60
C TYR A 39 8.76 6.91 4.24
N GLU A 40 8.31 7.79 3.36
CA GLU A 40 8.95 9.05 3.02
C GLU A 40 7.83 10.08 3.00
N TRP A 41 7.87 11.05 3.92
CA TRP A 41 6.70 11.89 4.21
C TRP A 41 7.08 13.36 4.28
N ALA A 42 6.38 14.17 3.47
CA ALA A 42 6.47 15.61 3.57
C ALA A 42 5.60 16.12 4.74
N THR A 43 6.17 17.03 5.52
CA THR A 43 5.54 17.70 6.66
C THR A 43 5.74 19.21 6.53
N PRO A 44 4.97 20.04 7.27
CA PRO A 44 5.22 21.48 7.32
C PRO A 44 6.64 21.85 7.74
N ASP A 45 7.27 21.03 8.60
CA ASP A 45 8.61 21.28 9.16
C ASP A 45 9.75 20.70 8.30
N GLY A 46 9.44 19.93 7.26
CA GLY A 46 10.43 19.29 6.40
C GLY A 46 10.03 17.90 5.93
N PHE A 47 11.01 17.11 5.51
CA PHE A 47 10.79 15.75 5.02
C PHE A 47 11.30 14.75 6.06
N VAL A 48 10.47 13.78 6.43
CA VAL A 48 10.82 12.71 7.37
C VAL A 48 10.76 11.37 6.66
N SER A 49 11.70 10.48 6.95
CA SER A 49 11.78 9.18 6.27
C SER A 49 12.19 8.09 7.23
N HIS A 50 11.64 6.90 7.01
CA HIS A 50 12.11 5.64 7.56
C HIS A 50 12.18 4.65 6.40
N ILE A 51 13.40 4.27 6.00
CA ILE A 51 13.65 3.35 4.88
C ILE A 51 14.23 2.07 5.45
N VAL A 52 13.65 0.94 5.04
CA VAL A 52 14.15 -0.38 5.40
C VAL A 52 15.16 -0.82 4.35
N GLU A 53 16.44 -0.83 4.70
CA GLU A 53 17.54 -1.19 3.78
C GLU A 53 17.66 -2.71 3.58
N LYS A 54 17.27 -3.50 4.58
CA LYS A 54 17.37 -4.95 4.55
C LYS A 54 16.01 -5.60 4.84
N PRO A 55 15.61 -6.63 4.07
CA PRO A 55 14.30 -7.28 4.25
C PRO A 55 14.04 -7.79 5.67
N GLU A 56 15.07 -8.24 6.38
CA GLU A 56 14.97 -8.75 7.75
C GLU A 56 14.59 -7.71 8.79
N ASP A 57 14.79 -6.42 8.50
CA ASP A 57 14.40 -5.32 9.38
C ASP A 57 12.94 -4.90 9.14
N ALA A 58 12.28 -5.45 8.10
CA ALA A 58 10.89 -5.15 7.80
C ALA A 58 9.96 -5.81 8.84
N VAL A 59 9.14 -4.98 9.48
CA VAL A 59 8.07 -5.49 10.34
C VAL A 59 6.98 -6.11 9.48
N ILE A 60 6.76 -7.42 9.64
CA ILE A 60 5.65 -8.18 9.04
C ILE A 60 4.61 -8.45 10.11
N THR A 61 3.46 -7.79 10.03
CA THR A 61 2.37 -7.98 11.00
C THR A 61 1.55 -9.23 10.65
N PRO A 62 1.41 -10.24 11.54
CA PRO A 62 0.53 -11.37 11.30
C PRO A 62 -0.93 -10.94 11.39
N VAL A 63 -1.74 -11.29 10.39
CA VAL A 63 -3.17 -10.98 10.32
C VAL A 63 -3.94 -12.26 10.08
N ARG A 64 -4.99 -12.49 10.86
CA ARG A 64 -5.86 -13.66 10.69
C ARG A 64 -6.87 -13.40 9.57
N LEU A 65 -6.93 -14.31 8.61
CA LEU A 65 -7.90 -14.26 7.51
C LEU A 65 -9.04 -15.25 7.81
N ALA A 66 -10.11 -14.78 8.48
CA ALA A 66 -11.25 -15.62 8.84
C ALA A 66 -12.13 -16.01 7.63
N THR A 67 -12.12 -15.17 6.59
CA THR A 67 -12.84 -15.37 5.33
C THR A 67 -11.87 -15.19 4.16
N ARG A 68 -12.32 -15.31 2.91
CA ARG A 68 -11.49 -14.99 1.73
C ARG A 68 -11.44 -13.49 1.41
N THR A 69 -11.95 -12.64 2.30
CA THR A 69 -12.02 -11.19 2.11
C THR A 69 -11.08 -10.53 3.11
N LEU A 70 -10.22 -9.65 2.61
CA LEU A 70 -9.43 -8.74 3.42
C LEU A 70 -10.20 -7.44 3.61
N ARG A 71 -10.37 -7.00 4.85
CA ARG A 71 -10.92 -5.68 5.18
C ARG A 71 -9.77 -4.79 5.63
N LEU A 72 -9.65 -3.60 5.03
CA LEU A 72 -8.72 -2.57 5.47
C LEU A 72 -9.49 -1.34 5.91
N THR A 73 -9.03 -0.73 7.00
CA THR A 73 -9.45 0.60 7.43
C THR A 73 -8.23 1.49 7.49
N ILE A 74 -8.26 2.59 6.74
CA ILE A 74 -7.15 3.54 6.60
C ILE A 74 -7.63 4.88 7.16
N SER A 75 -6.91 5.41 8.15
CA SER A 75 -7.25 6.68 8.81
C SER A 75 -6.06 7.65 8.76
N PRO A 76 -6.26 8.94 8.45
CA PRO A 76 -7.55 9.60 8.18
C PRO A 76 -8.17 9.21 6.83
N SER A 77 -9.42 9.64 6.57
CA SER A 77 -10.19 9.39 5.34
C SER A 77 -9.64 10.05 4.08
N ALA A 78 -8.49 10.73 4.15
CA ALA A 78 -7.88 11.39 3.02
C ALA A 78 -7.57 10.40 1.89
N LYS A 79 -8.13 10.64 0.71
CA LYS A 79 -7.95 9.79 -0.46
C LYS A 79 -6.52 9.89 -0.98
N PRO A 80 -5.75 8.78 -0.99
CA PRO A 80 -4.43 8.80 -1.60
C PRO A 80 -4.53 9.01 -3.11
N SER A 81 -3.48 9.58 -3.68
CA SER A 81 -3.33 9.74 -5.13
C SER A 81 -3.02 8.40 -5.82
N ALA A 82 -2.42 7.45 -5.10
CA ALA A 82 -2.22 6.05 -5.52
C ALA A 82 -2.43 5.10 -4.35
N PHE A 83 -3.10 3.98 -4.57
CA PHE A 83 -3.31 2.94 -3.56
C PHE A 83 -3.17 1.56 -4.19
N VAL A 84 -2.04 0.91 -3.89
CA VAL A 84 -1.67 -0.38 -4.48
C VAL A 84 -1.53 -1.42 -3.39
N ILE A 85 -2.10 -2.60 -3.62
CA ILE A 85 -1.87 -3.78 -2.78
C ILE A 85 -1.16 -4.84 -3.63
N SER A 86 0.01 -5.26 -3.18
CA SER A 86 0.72 -6.39 -3.76
C SER A 86 0.47 -7.63 -2.91
N PHE A 87 -0.06 -8.69 -3.51
CA PHE A 87 -0.21 -9.99 -2.87
C PHE A 87 0.89 -10.95 -3.31
N PHE A 88 1.38 -11.79 -2.40
CA PHE A 88 2.44 -12.76 -2.69
C PHE A 88 2.02 -14.15 -2.20
N ALA A 89 2.13 -15.14 -3.08
CA ALA A 89 1.75 -16.52 -2.77
C ALA A 89 2.90 -17.30 -2.11
N ASP A 90 4.15 -16.92 -2.39
CA ASP A 90 5.34 -17.65 -1.97
C ASP A 90 6.25 -16.81 -1.07
N ALA A 91 7.13 -17.51 -0.34
CA ALA A 91 8.20 -16.93 0.42
C ALA A 91 9.55 -17.48 -0.07
N ASP A 92 10.61 -16.70 0.10
CA ASP A 92 11.99 -17.18 -0.05
C ASP A 92 12.41 -18.10 1.11
N GLU A 93 13.67 -18.55 1.09
CA GLU A 93 14.24 -19.43 2.12
C GLU A 93 14.29 -18.79 3.52
N TYR A 94 14.22 -17.47 3.61
CA TYR A 94 14.24 -16.70 4.85
C TYR A 94 12.83 -16.32 5.33
N GLY A 95 11.79 -16.65 4.56
CA GLY A 95 10.40 -16.38 4.90
C GLY A 95 9.88 -15.02 4.40
N PHE A 96 10.60 -14.32 3.54
CA PHE A 96 10.17 -13.04 2.95
C PHE A 96 9.39 -13.23 1.65
N PRO A 97 8.48 -12.29 1.29
CA PRO A 97 7.67 -12.42 0.08
C PRO A 97 8.52 -12.52 -1.20
N LEU A 98 8.27 -13.55 -2.00
CA LEU A 98 9.00 -13.76 -3.25
C LEU A 98 8.38 -12.95 -4.39
N VAL A 99 9.14 -12.00 -4.96
CA VAL A 99 8.64 -11.03 -5.97
C VAL A 99 8.03 -11.71 -7.20
N SER A 100 8.55 -12.86 -7.62
CA SER A 100 8.02 -13.60 -8.79
C SER A 100 6.62 -14.17 -8.59
N SER A 101 6.15 -14.27 -7.34
CA SER A 101 4.78 -14.69 -7.00
C SER A 101 3.83 -13.50 -6.80
N GLY A 102 4.30 -12.28 -7.07
CA GLY A 102 3.61 -11.03 -6.81
C GLY A 102 2.47 -10.75 -7.79
N LEU A 103 1.29 -10.46 -7.25
CA LEU A 103 0.16 -9.87 -7.96
C LEU A 103 -0.06 -8.45 -7.45
N ASN A 104 0.02 -7.44 -8.33
CA ASN A 104 -0.24 -6.06 -7.97
C ASN A 104 -1.66 -5.66 -8.35
N ILE A 105 -2.39 -5.09 -7.40
CA ILE A 105 -3.74 -4.54 -7.60
C ILE A 105 -3.68 -3.04 -7.34
N ASP A 106 -4.00 -2.23 -8.34
CA ASP A 106 -4.34 -0.82 -8.14
C ASP A 106 -5.80 -0.75 -7.71
N CYS A 107 -6.04 -0.39 -6.45
CA CYS A 107 -7.38 -0.44 -5.87
C CYS A 107 -8.31 0.67 -6.37
N PHE A 108 -7.82 1.68 -7.09
CA PHE A 108 -8.69 2.67 -7.72
C PHE A 108 -9.16 2.24 -9.12
N GLU A 109 -8.44 1.31 -9.75
CA GLU A 109 -8.73 0.85 -11.12
C GLU A 109 -9.30 -0.58 -11.16
N SER A 110 -9.05 -1.38 -10.13
CA SER A 110 -9.50 -2.78 -10.06
C SER A 110 -10.89 -2.92 -9.44
N ASP A 111 -11.71 -3.76 -10.05
CA ASP A 111 -13.00 -4.25 -9.52
C ASP A 111 -12.87 -5.17 -8.31
N GLN A 112 -11.66 -5.66 -8.00
CA GLN A 112 -11.39 -6.47 -6.82
C GLN A 112 -11.39 -5.66 -5.52
N CYS A 113 -11.24 -4.34 -5.61
CA CYS A 113 -11.29 -3.46 -4.44
C CYS A 113 -12.61 -2.71 -4.40
N ARG A 114 -13.36 -2.87 -3.30
CA ARG A 114 -14.50 -2.02 -2.98
C ARG A 114 -14.09 -1.00 -1.94
N ILE A 115 -14.08 0.28 -2.32
CA ILE A 115 -13.69 1.38 -1.44
C ILE A 115 -14.92 2.17 -1.02
N THR A 116 -15.00 2.52 0.27
CA THR A 116 -15.99 3.43 0.83
C THR A 116 -15.28 4.47 1.69
N PHE A 117 -15.65 5.73 1.52
CA PHE A 117 -15.14 6.82 2.34
C PHE A 117 -16.17 7.19 3.40
N GLU A 118 -15.75 7.16 4.65
CA GLU A 118 -16.48 7.68 5.81
C GLU A 118 -15.77 8.93 6.34
N ASP A 119 -16.41 9.65 7.26
CA ASP A 119 -15.90 10.94 7.75
C ASP A 119 -14.47 10.86 8.28
N SER A 120 -14.08 9.76 8.94
CA SER A 120 -12.78 9.59 9.59
C SER A 120 -11.88 8.51 9.00
N SER A 121 -12.38 7.68 8.08
CA SER A 121 -11.63 6.59 7.48
C SER A 121 -12.01 6.27 6.04
N MET A 122 -11.05 5.73 5.31
CA MET A 122 -11.26 5.02 4.05
C MET A 122 -11.33 3.52 4.37
N ASN A 123 -12.46 2.90 4.07
CA ASN A 123 -12.69 1.46 4.23
C ASN A 123 -12.53 0.76 2.87
N VAL A 124 -11.83 -0.37 2.86
CA VAL A 124 -11.49 -1.12 1.65
C VAL A 124 -11.79 -2.58 1.89
N GLU A 125 -12.51 -3.21 0.98
CA GLU A 125 -12.67 -4.66 0.93
C GLU A 125 -11.99 -5.21 -0.32
N VAL A 126 -11.18 -6.25 -0.13
CA VAL A 126 -10.52 -6.97 -1.22
C VAL A 126 -10.91 -8.44 -1.13
N ASP A 127 -11.56 -8.93 -2.18
CA ASP A 127 -12.01 -10.32 -2.22
C ASP A 127 -10.92 -11.28 -2.77
N GLN A 128 -11.13 -12.58 -2.57
CA GLN A 128 -10.31 -13.67 -3.11
C GLN A 128 -8.85 -13.74 -2.61
N VAL A 129 -8.58 -13.29 -1.38
CA VAL A 129 -7.23 -13.25 -0.80
C VAL A 129 -6.72 -14.64 -0.33
N GLY A 130 -7.60 -15.64 -0.23
CA GLY A 130 -7.34 -16.91 0.48
C GLY A 130 -6.21 -17.81 -0.04
N THR A 131 -5.59 -17.51 -1.18
CA THR A 131 -4.43 -18.24 -1.72
C THR A 131 -3.10 -17.55 -1.45
N PHE A 132 -3.11 -16.31 -0.98
CA PHE A 132 -1.89 -15.54 -0.74
C PHE A 132 -1.38 -15.74 0.70
N ARG A 133 -0.06 -15.59 0.87
CA ARG A 133 0.62 -15.66 2.16
C ARG A 133 0.94 -14.29 2.73
N PHE A 134 1.13 -13.29 1.86
CA PHE A 134 1.46 -11.93 2.27
C PHE A 134 0.69 -10.90 1.46
N ALA A 135 0.57 -9.72 2.04
CA ALA A 135 0.21 -8.52 1.31
C ALA A 135 1.09 -7.34 1.72
N VAL A 136 1.40 -6.50 0.74
CA VAL A 136 2.09 -5.23 0.94
C VAL A 136 1.18 -4.11 0.45
N ILE A 137 0.77 -3.26 1.39
CA ILE A 137 -0.08 -2.10 1.13
C ILE A 137 0.83 -0.92 0.87
N ARG A 138 0.58 -0.16 -0.19
CA ARG A 138 1.32 1.07 -0.52
C ARG A 138 0.34 2.19 -0.84
N VAL A 139 0.61 3.35 -0.27
CA VAL A 139 -0.10 4.59 -0.60
C VAL A 139 0.89 5.66 -1.04
N ALA A 140 0.44 6.52 -1.95
CA ALA A 140 1.13 7.76 -2.27
C ALA A 140 0.15 8.92 -2.28
N TYR A 141 0.58 10.05 -1.71
CA TYR A 141 -0.15 11.31 -1.72
C TYR A 141 0.69 12.35 -2.45
N PHE A 142 0.03 13.13 -3.29
CA PHE A 142 0.66 14.24 -4.01
C PHE A 142 0.54 15.54 -3.22
N ASN A 143 1.68 16.10 -2.80
CA ASN A 143 1.78 17.37 -2.09
C ASN A 143 1.80 18.55 -3.08
N GLY A 144 0.64 18.91 -3.64
CA GLY A 144 0.53 19.99 -4.63
C GLY A 144 1.00 21.37 -4.12
N ALA A 145 0.95 21.61 -2.80
CA ALA A 145 1.40 22.86 -2.18
C ALA A 145 2.94 22.99 -2.03
N LEU A 146 3.68 21.87 -2.14
CA LEU A 146 5.14 21.83 -2.01
C LEU A 146 5.87 21.77 -3.37
N ALA A 147 5.14 22.02 -4.47
CA ALA A 147 5.58 21.88 -5.86
C ALA A 147 6.69 22.85 -6.33
N THR A 148 7.40 23.52 -5.42
CA THR A 148 8.51 24.43 -5.75
C THR A 148 9.86 23.72 -5.86
N THR A 149 9.98 22.46 -5.40
CA THR A 149 11.16 21.60 -5.64
C THR A 149 10.71 20.18 -6.02
N GLN A 150 11.22 19.65 -7.13
CA GLN A 150 10.76 18.38 -7.72
C GLN A 150 10.91 17.14 -6.82
N GLU A 151 11.82 17.18 -5.83
CA GLU A 151 12.16 16.00 -5.01
C GLU A 151 11.22 15.75 -3.81
N LYS A 152 10.30 16.67 -3.48
CA LYS A 152 9.46 16.57 -2.24
C LYS A 152 7.96 16.62 -2.49
N MET A 153 7.53 16.22 -3.69
CA MET A 153 6.11 16.29 -4.08
C MET A 153 5.31 15.05 -3.67
N LEU A 154 5.94 13.99 -3.18
CA LEU A 154 5.27 12.73 -2.84
C LEU A 154 5.50 12.36 -1.38
N SER A 155 4.39 12.05 -0.70
CA SER A 155 4.41 11.35 0.58
C SER A 155 4.00 9.90 0.33
N THR A 156 4.86 8.95 0.67
CA THR A 156 4.63 7.52 0.46
C THR A 156 4.78 6.75 1.75
N ALA A 157 4.03 5.67 1.88
CA ALA A 157 4.12 4.76 3.00
C ALA A 157 3.73 3.35 2.59
N SER A 158 4.29 2.37 3.29
CA SER A 158 3.93 0.97 3.10
C SER A 158 3.88 0.16 4.37
N TRP A 159 3.03 -0.87 4.35
CA TRP A 159 2.81 -1.81 5.44
C TRP A 159 2.88 -3.23 4.87
N VAL A 160 3.49 -4.14 5.62
CA VAL A 160 3.61 -5.55 5.26
C VAL A 160 2.86 -6.40 6.27
N MET A 161 2.08 -7.35 5.77
CA MET A 161 1.42 -8.36 6.60
C MET A 161 1.56 -9.76 6.03
N SER A 162 1.49 -10.74 6.93
CA SER A 162 1.37 -12.16 6.60
C SER A 162 -0.01 -12.67 7.00
N PHE A 163 -0.57 -13.58 6.20
CA PHE A 163 -1.86 -14.19 6.50
C PHE A 163 -1.69 -15.46 7.32
N THR A 164 -2.43 -15.52 8.42
CA THR A 164 -2.53 -16.67 9.32
C THR A 164 -3.97 -17.20 9.30
N LYS A 165 -4.12 -18.50 9.53
CA LYS A 165 -5.44 -19.18 9.58
C LYS A 165 -5.98 -19.22 11.00
#